data_AF-A0A150QMC8-F1
#
_entry.id   AF-A0A150QMC8-F1
#
_cell.length_a   1.000
_cell.length_b   1.000
_cell.length_c   1.000
_cell.angle_alpha   90.00
_cell.angle_beta   90.00
_cell.angle_gamma   90.00
#
_symmetry.space_group_name_H-M   'P 1'
#
loop_
_entity.id
_entity.type
_entity.pdbx_description
1 polymer ?
#
loop_
_entity_poly.entity_id
_entity_poly.type
_entity_poly.pdbx_seq_one_letter_code
_entity_poly.pdbx_strand_id
1 'polypeptide(L)'
;MGPVAAVTDSERGARQYFLDVEGRPLRLHGLGADEQFTYAAQGTPIPSRGPAWSIGGDGRPLRAGGAEIQWDARGRLAARAGQGPLQT
;
A
#
# COMPACT_ATOMS: atom_id res chain seq x y z
N MET A 1 -0.75 -8.62 -22.04
CA MET A 1 0.19 -8.35 -20.94
C MET A 1 -0.54 -8.66 -19.64
N GLY A 2 -0.01 -9.57 -18.82
CA GLY A 2 -0.59 -9.96 -17.52
C GLY A 2 0.09 -9.25 -16.34
N PRO A 3 -0.30 -9.54 -15.09
CA PRO A 3 0.29 -8.91 -13.92
C PRO A 3 1.76 -9.35 -13.71
N VAL A 4 2.54 -8.49 -13.06
CA VAL A 4 3.95 -8.74 -12.76
C VAL A 4 4.07 -9.62 -11.51
N ALA A 5 4.59 -10.84 -11.67
CA ALA A 5 4.78 -11.79 -10.58
C ALA A 5 6.18 -11.68 -9.92
N ALA A 6 7.17 -11.13 -10.63
CA ALA A 6 8.52 -10.96 -10.10
C ALA A 6 9.27 -9.82 -10.81
N VAL A 7 10.16 -9.17 -10.06
CA VAL A 7 11.17 -8.24 -10.55
C VAL A 7 12.53 -8.78 -10.10
N THR A 8 13.46 -8.94 -11.04
CA THR A 8 14.83 -9.37 -10.76
C THR A 8 15.78 -8.23 -11.08
N ASP A 9 16.58 -7.85 -10.09
CA ASP A 9 17.66 -6.90 -10.17
C ASP A 9 18.99 -7.68 -10.08
N SER A 10 19.84 -7.53 -11.09
CA SER A 10 21.11 -8.26 -11.19
C SER A 10 22.09 -7.96 -10.06
N GLU A 11 21.95 -6.82 -9.39
CA GLU A 11 22.83 -6.38 -8.30
C GLU A 11 22.16 -6.51 -6.93
N ARG A 12 20.83 -6.37 -6.87
CA ARG A 12 20.06 -6.26 -5.62
C ARG A 12 19.24 -7.50 -5.29
N GLY A 13 19.16 -8.49 -6.18
CA GLY A 13 18.40 -9.72 -5.98
C GLY A 13 16.99 -9.62 -6.58
N ALA A 14 16.00 -10.29 -5.98
CA ALA A 14 14.66 -10.36 -6.55
C ALA A 14 13.57 -9.90 -5.58
N ARG A 15 12.45 -9.46 -6.15
CA ARG A 15 11.19 -9.19 -5.47
C ARG A 15 10.09 -10.03 -6.10
N GLN A 16 9.39 -10.81 -5.28
CA GLN A 16 8.32 -11.70 -5.72
C GLN A 16 6.97 -11.16 -5.26
N TYR A 17 5.94 -11.30 -6.10
CA TYR A 17 4.58 -10.84 -5.87
C TYR A 17 3.64 -12.06 -5.90
N PHE A 18 3.06 -12.39 -4.75
CA PHE A 18 2.03 -13.41 -4.65
C PHE A 18 0.67 -12.75 -4.89
N LEU A 19 0.04 -13.11 -6.01
CA LEU A 19 -1.14 -12.43 -6.53
C LEU A 19 -2.42 -13.20 -6.21
N ASP A 20 -3.55 -12.49 -6.10
CA ASP A 20 -4.88 -13.09 -6.13
C ASP A 20 -5.33 -13.43 -7.57
N VAL A 21 -6.56 -13.93 -7.71
CA VAL A 21 -7.14 -14.32 -9.00
C VAL A 21 -7.36 -13.15 -9.96
N GLU A 22 -7.41 -11.92 -9.45
CA GLU A 22 -7.53 -10.68 -10.22
C GLU A 22 -6.15 -10.09 -10.57
N GLY A 23 -5.06 -10.70 -10.09
CA GLY A 23 -3.69 -10.25 -10.30
C GLY A 23 -3.22 -9.19 -9.30
N ARG A 24 -3.94 -8.98 -8.19
CA ARG A 24 -3.57 -8.01 -7.15
C ARG A 24 -2.62 -8.63 -6.12
N PRO A 25 -1.56 -7.91 -5.68
CA PRO A 25 -0.61 -8.43 -4.69
C PRO A 25 -1.19 -8.68 -3.29
N LEU A 26 -1.24 -9.93 -2.83
CA LEU A 26 -1.57 -10.27 -1.45
C LEU A 26 -0.34 -10.27 -0.54
N ARG A 27 0.82 -10.68 -1.05
CA ARG A 27 2.09 -10.72 -0.33
C ARG A 27 3.24 -10.40 -1.25
N LEU A 28 4.25 -9.71 -0.73
CA LEU A 28 5.50 -9.43 -1.42
C LEU A 28 6.65 -9.84 -0.53
N HIS A 29 7.68 -10.42 -1.14
CA HIS A 29 8.89 -10.85 -0.45
C HIS A 29 10.13 -10.48 -1.28
N GLY A 30 11.20 -10.09 -0.60
CA GLY A 30 12.50 -9.83 -1.20
C GLY A 30 12.88 -8.35 -1.20
N LEU A 31 14.12 -8.07 -1.61
CA LEU A 31 14.74 -6.74 -1.53
C LEU A 31 14.66 -6.11 -0.12
N GLY A 32 14.76 -6.93 0.93
CA GLY A 32 14.79 -6.48 2.32
C GLY A 32 13.43 -6.15 2.94
N ALA A 33 12.31 -6.43 2.26
CA ALA A 33 10.98 -6.18 2.79
C ALA A 33 10.05 -7.39 2.62
N ASP A 34 9.18 -7.56 3.62
CA ASP A 34 8.07 -8.49 3.63
C ASP A 34 6.78 -7.71 3.86
N GLU A 35 5.92 -7.68 2.84
CA GLU A 35 4.69 -6.90 2.85
C GLU A 35 3.49 -7.81 2.62
N GLN A 36 2.37 -7.49 3.26
CA GLN A 36 1.12 -8.21 3.09
C GLN A 36 -0.01 -7.19 3.00
N PHE A 37 -0.97 -7.45 2.11
CA PHE A 37 -2.07 -6.56 1.83
C PHE A 37 -3.43 -7.25 1.94
N THR A 38 -4.39 -6.50 2.43
CA THR A 38 -5.82 -6.70 2.15
C THR A 38 -6.29 -5.58 1.24
N TYR A 39 -7.52 -5.67 0.75
CA TYR A 39 -8.06 -4.69 -0.19
C TYR A 39 -9.39 -4.14 0.31
N ALA A 40 -9.54 -2.81 0.23
CA ALA A 40 -10.84 -2.18 0.39
C ALA A 40 -11.77 -2.56 -0.77
N ALA A 41 -13.07 -2.37 -0.61
CA ALA A 41 -14.06 -2.66 -1.66
C ALA A 41 -13.78 -1.90 -2.97
N GLN A 42 -13.16 -0.73 -2.88
CA GLN A 42 -12.76 0.10 -4.03
C GLN A 42 -11.46 -0.39 -4.71
N GLY A 43 -10.80 -1.43 -4.17
CA GLY A 43 -9.54 -1.97 -4.68
C GLY A 43 -8.28 -1.30 -4.13
N THR A 44 -8.41 -0.40 -3.15
CA THR A 44 -7.25 0.23 -2.49
C THR A 44 -6.51 -0.78 -1.62
N PRO A 45 -5.19 -0.98 -1.80
CA PRO A 45 -4.41 -1.88 -0.96
C PRO A 45 -4.24 -1.31 0.45
N ILE A 46 -4.48 -2.13 1.46
CA ILE A 46 -4.34 -1.84 2.87
C ILE A 46 -3.22 -2.74 3.43
N PRO A 47 -2.10 -2.18 3.93
CA PRO A 47 -1.08 -2.98 4.59
C PRO A 47 -1.68 -3.75 5.77
N SER A 48 -1.46 -5.06 5.82
CA SER A 48 -1.94 -5.92 6.91
C SER A 48 -1.10 -5.76 8.20
N ARG A 49 0.05 -5.09 8.12
CA ARG A 49 0.94 -4.81 9.25
C ARG A 49 1.17 -3.31 9.40
N GLY A 50 1.38 -2.86 10.63
CA GLY A 50 1.61 -1.45 10.97
C GLY A 50 0.34 -0.76 11.49
N PRO A 51 0.37 0.58 11.63
CA PRO A 51 -0.78 1.36 12.08
C PRO A 51 -2.00 1.11 11.19
N ALA A 52 -3.18 0.99 11.79
CA ALA A 52 -4.42 0.72 11.06
C ALA A 52 -4.71 1.84 10.05
N TRP A 53 -5.05 1.44 8.82
CA TRP A 53 -5.53 2.35 7.79
C TRP A 53 -7.06 2.41 7.83
N SER A 54 -7.60 3.57 7.47
CA SER A 54 -9.02 3.72 7.16
C SER A 54 -9.16 4.31 5.76
N ILE A 55 -10.10 3.78 4.98
CA ILE A 55 -10.32 4.15 3.58
C ILE A 55 -11.70 4.78 3.46
N GLY A 56 -11.78 5.94 2.83
CA GLY A 56 -13.02 6.64 2.51
C GLY A 56 -13.82 5.92 1.43
N GLY A 57 -15.09 6.28 1.27
CA GLY A 57 -15.98 5.65 0.27
C GLY A 57 -15.48 5.77 -1.17
N ASP A 58 -14.66 6.78 -1.46
CA ASP A 58 -14.04 7.04 -2.76
C ASP A 58 -12.69 6.32 -2.95
N GLY A 59 -12.28 5.48 -2.00
CA GLY A 59 -11.06 4.68 -2.05
C GLY A 59 -9.81 5.39 -1.53
N ARG A 60 -9.89 6.66 -1.10
CA ARG A 60 -8.74 7.39 -0.58
C ARG A 60 -8.49 7.09 0.90
N PRO A 61 -7.23 7.04 1.36
CA PRO A 61 -6.96 6.86 2.78
C PRO A 61 -7.37 8.11 3.58
N LEU A 62 -8.10 7.90 4.66
CA LEU A 62 -8.41 8.89 5.70
C LEU A 62 -7.39 8.79 6.85
N ARG A 63 -6.89 7.58 7.12
CA ARG A 63 -5.75 7.33 8.00
C ARG A 63 -4.76 6.39 7.31
N ALA A 64 -3.48 6.73 7.32
CA ALA A 64 -2.41 5.87 6.79
C ALA A 64 -1.09 6.13 7.52
N GLY A 65 -0.37 5.06 7.87
CA GLY A 65 0.96 5.17 8.49
C GLY A 65 0.99 5.99 9.78
N GLY A 66 -0.09 5.97 10.57
CA GLY A 66 -0.21 6.76 11.81
C GLY A 66 -0.62 8.22 11.61
N ALA A 67 -0.85 8.65 10.37
CA ALA A 67 -1.31 10.01 10.06
C ALA A 67 -2.78 10.04 9.63
N GLU A 68 -3.49 11.08 10.07
CA GLU A 68 -4.78 11.52 9.51
C GLU A 68 -4.53 12.29 8.21
N ILE A 69 -5.37 12.05 7.21
CA ILE A 69 -5.25 12.62 5.87
C ILE A 69 -6.57 13.31 5.51
N GLN A 70 -6.47 14.56 5.07
CA GLN A 70 -7.61 15.34 4.59
C GLN A 70 -7.45 15.65 3.11
N TRP A 71 -8.55 15.53 2.38
CA TRP A 71 -8.63 15.77 0.94
C TRP A 71 -9.52 16.98 0.69
N ASP A 72 -9.15 17.82 -0.27
CA ASP A 72 -10.05 18.88 -0.74
C ASP A 72 -11.16 18.31 -1.65
N ALA A 73 -12.15 19.14 -2.00
CA ALA A 73 -13.27 18.74 -2.86
C ALA A 73 -12.86 18.31 -4.28
N ARG A 74 -11.61 18.60 -4.71
CA ARG A 74 -11.05 18.16 -6.00
C ARG A 74 -10.22 16.88 -5.85
N GLY A 75 -10.15 16.32 -4.64
CA GLY A 75 -9.36 15.14 -4.35
C GLY A 75 -7.86 15.41 -4.33
N ARG A 76 -7.41 16.59 -3.90
CA ARG A 76 -6.00 16.88 -3.65
C ARG A 76 -5.72 16.78 -2.16
N LEU A 77 -4.50 16.39 -1.79
CA LEU A 77 -4.08 16.37 -0.39
C LEU A 77 -4.17 17.79 0.16
N ALA A 78 -5.03 18.01 1.15
CA ALA A 78 -5.24 19.30 1.79
C ALA A 78 -4.47 19.42 3.10
N ALA A 79 -4.43 18.35 3.90
CA ALA A 79 -3.68 18.32 5.15
C ALA A 79 -3.27 16.89 5.53
N ARG A 80 -2.24 16.81 6.38
CA ARG A 80 -1.81 15.59 7.04
C ARG A 80 -1.44 15.90 8.49
N ALA A 81 -2.00 15.17 9.45
CA ALA A 81 -1.73 15.35 10.88
C ALA A 81 -1.29 14.04 11.54
N GLY A 82 -0.38 14.12 12.51
CA GLY A 82 0.24 12.95 13.16
C GLY A 82 1.67 12.69 12.70
N GLN A 83 2.42 11.91 13.47
CA GLN A 83 3.73 11.45 13.06
C GLN A 83 3.53 10.38 11.98
N GLY A 84 3.90 10.71 10.74
CA GLY A 84 4.18 9.66 9.75
C GLY A 84 5.28 8.74 10.29
N PRO A 85 5.49 7.55 9.69
CA PRO A 85 6.55 6.67 10.15
C PRO A 85 7.86 7.46 10.21
N LEU A 86 8.51 7.42 11.38
CA LEU A 86 9.90 7.86 11.53
C LEU A 86 10.70 7.13 10.47
N GLN A 87 11.22 7.86 9.49
CA GLN A 87 12.28 7.31 8.65
C GLN A 87 13.48 7.15 9.58
N THR A 88 13.82 5.90 9.90
CA THR A 88 15.03 5.53 10.63
C THR A 88 16.00 4.90 9.64
#